data_AF-A0A661G2M6-F1
#
_entry.id   AF-A0A661G2M6-F1
#
_cell.length_a   1.000
_cell.length_b   1.000
_cell.length_c   1.000
_cell.angle_alpha   90.00
_cell.angle_beta   90.00
_cell.angle_gamma   90.00
#
_symmetry.space_group_name_H-M   'P 1'
#
loop_
_entity.id
_entity.type
_entity.pdbx_description
1 polymer ?
#
loop_
_entity_poly.entity_id
_entity_poly.type
_entity_poly.pdbx_seq_one_letter_code
_entity_poly.pdbx_strand_id
1 'polypeptide(L)'
;LLFDADTIYSEADVYAVLYLSFEGGPWNEYAVTEDFTIFGSSGSDEYVLVTELMSGYPTGDYDLLIELFDTFDGAFVASYGPDETSGLGFLPLEDFNRDAPVTEVVIIESHGGGGSLDGWLLSILLLLLFISASRKIWRHRNDSLVRIDSPAPAWRTGKDSRW
;
A
#
# COMPACT_ATOMS: atom_id res chain seq x y z
N LEU A 1 -13.33 -22.57 12.05
CA LEU A 1 -13.20 -22.80 13.50
C LEU A 1 -13.29 -24.31 13.75
N LEU A 2 -12.41 -24.86 14.57
CA LEU A 2 -12.48 -26.25 15.05
C LEU A 2 -12.61 -26.18 16.58
N PHE A 3 -13.55 -26.93 17.15
CA PHE A 3 -13.72 -27.03 18.59
C PHE A 3 -14.16 -28.44 19.00
N ASP A 4 -13.87 -28.78 20.25
CA ASP A 4 -14.18 -30.07 20.90
C ASP A 4 -14.92 -29.78 22.20
N ALA A 5 -16.03 -30.48 22.45
CA ALA A 5 -16.91 -30.21 23.57
C ALA A 5 -17.19 -31.49 24.37
N ASP A 6 -16.88 -31.42 25.66
CA ASP A 6 -17.06 -32.55 26.57
C ASP A 6 -18.42 -32.50 27.29
N THR A 7 -18.95 -33.67 27.62
CA THR A 7 -20.13 -33.86 28.46
C THR A 7 -19.86 -34.85 29.59
N ILE A 8 -20.54 -34.66 30.73
CA ILE A 8 -20.49 -35.61 31.86
C ILE A 8 -21.34 -36.88 31.61
N TYR A 9 -22.18 -36.85 30.58
CA TYR A 9 -23.00 -37.98 30.15
C TYR A 9 -22.21 -38.89 29.19
N SER A 10 -22.81 -40.02 28.78
CA SER A 10 -22.20 -40.86 27.74
C SER A 10 -22.22 -40.19 26.37
N GLU A 11 -23.29 -39.45 26.09
CA GLU A 11 -23.49 -38.66 24.89
C GLU A 11 -24.49 -37.53 25.18
N ALA A 12 -24.46 -36.47 24.37
CA ALA A 12 -25.46 -35.41 24.36
C ALA A 12 -25.62 -34.84 22.95
N ASP A 13 -26.85 -34.51 22.55
CA ASP A 13 -27.15 -33.89 21.27
C ASP A 13 -27.27 -32.37 21.44
N VAL A 14 -26.39 -31.62 20.78
CA VAL A 14 -26.26 -30.18 20.93
C VAL A 14 -26.20 -29.47 19.57
N TYR A 15 -26.47 -28.17 19.58
CA TYR A 15 -26.09 -27.27 18.49
C TYR A 15 -25.36 -26.06 19.05
N ALA A 16 -24.53 -25.42 18.22
CA ALA A 16 -23.78 -24.24 18.61
C ALA A 16 -24.32 -22.99 17.92
N VAL A 17 -24.38 -21.88 18.67
CA VAL A 17 -24.58 -20.54 18.13
C VAL A 17 -23.29 -19.76 18.33
N LEU A 18 -22.84 -19.09 17.27
CA LEU A 18 -21.59 -18.36 17.27
C LEU A 18 -21.82 -16.88 17.06
N TYR A 19 -21.13 -16.10 17.88
CA TYR A 19 -21.24 -14.66 17.94
C TYR A 19 -19.90 -13.98 17.66
N LEU A 20 -19.99 -12.80 17.08
CA LEU A 20 -18.88 -11.87 16.89
C LEU A 20 -19.16 -10.57 17.64
N SER A 21 -18.18 -10.08 18.38
CA SER A 21 -18.16 -8.71 18.91
C SER A 21 -17.08 -7.92 18.17
N PHE A 22 -17.46 -6.78 17.60
CA PHE A 22 -16.55 -5.87 16.89
C PHE A 22 -16.05 -4.81 17.86
N GLU A 23 -14.73 -4.71 18.06
CA GLU A 23 -14.08 -3.65 18.87
C GLU A 23 -14.68 -3.53 20.29
N GLY A 24 -15.03 -4.66 20.92
CA GLY A 24 -15.67 -4.72 22.24
C GLY A 24 -17.14 -4.25 22.26
N GLY A 25 -17.78 -4.20 21.10
CA GLY A 25 -19.20 -3.89 20.92
C GLY A 25 -20.16 -5.00 21.39
N PRO A 26 -21.44 -4.92 21.01
CA PRO A 26 -22.40 -5.97 21.31
C PRO A 26 -22.07 -7.27 20.57
N TRP A 27 -22.49 -8.41 21.14
CA TRP A 27 -22.45 -9.71 20.48
C TRP A 27 -23.49 -9.78 19.36
N ASN A 28 -23.05 -10.18 18.17
CA ASN A 28 -23.91 -10.40 17.01
C ASN A 28 -23.76 -11.84 16.52
N GLU A 29 -24.88 -12.54 16.40
CA GLU A 29 -24.90 -13.89 15.85
C GLU A 29 -24.45 -13.84 14.37
N TYR A 30 -23.53 -14.73 14.00
CA TYR A 30 -23.10 -14.86 12.60
C TYR A 30 -23.25 -16.28 12.03
N ALA A 31 -23.41 -17.29 12.89
CA ALA A 31 -23.61 -18.67 12.48
C ALA A 31 -24.34 -19.50 13.54
N VAL A 32 -25.08 -20.49 13.08
CA VAL A 32 -25.67 -21.57 13.87
C VAL A 32 -25.26 -22.88 13.20
N THR A 33 -24.84 -23.88 13.99
CA THR A 33 -24.52 -25.21 13.45
C THR A 33 -25.78 -26.03 13.24
N GLU A 34 -25.67 -27.09 12.45
CA GLU A 34 -26.62 -28.21 12.55
C GLU A 34 -26.45 -28.92 13.89
N ASP A 35 -27.43 -29.74 14.27
CA ASP A 35 -27.37 -30.61 15.43
C ASP A 35 -26.23 -31.64 15.28
N PHE A 36 -25.49 -31.87 16.38
CA PHE A 36 -24.43 -32.88 16.44
C PHE A 36 -24.36 -33.52 17.83
N THR A 37 -23.86 -34.76 17.85
CA THR A 37 -23.70 -35.53 19.09
C THR A 37 -22.27 -35.41 19.59
N ILE A 38 -22.12 -35.08 20.87
CA ILE A 38 -20.85 -35.14 21.61
C ILE A 38 -20.80 -36.38 22.50
N PHE A 39 -19.62 -36.98 22.69
CA PHE A 39 -19.44 -38.29 23.32
C PHE A 39 -18.50 -38.22 24.53
N GLY A 40 -19.06 -37.99 25.71
CA GLY A 40 -18.30 -37.98 26.96
C GLY A 40 -17.14 -36.99 26.90
N SER A 41 -15.91 -37.48 27.00
CA SER A 41 -14.68 -36.67 26.84
C SER A 41 -13.84 -37.12 25.65
N SER A 42 -14.49 -37.63 24.61
CA SER A 42 -13.81 -38.12 23.42
C SER A 42 -13.43 -36.92 22.55
N GLY A 43 -12.20 -36.91 22.02
CA GLY A 43 -11.79 -35.90 21.02
C GLY A 43 -12.04 -36.36 19.59
N SER A 44 -12.97 -37.31 19.39
CA SER A 44 -13.27 -37.89 18.06
C SER A 44 -14.43 -37.18 17.35
N ASP A 45 -15.12 -36.33 18.09
CA ASP A 45 -16.37 -35.63 17.82
C ASP A 45 -16.13 -34.12 17.71
N GLU A 46 -14.90 -33.73 17.42
CA GLU A 46 -14.52 -32.37 17.05
C GLU A 46 -15.43 -31.86 15.92
N TYR A 47 -15.97 -30.66 16.10
CA TYR A 47 -16.80 -29.99 15.12
C TYR A 47 -16.00 -28.94 14.36
N VAL A 48 -16.12 -28.94 13.02
CA VAL A 48 -15.47 -27.96 12.15
C VAL A 48 -16.52 -27.09 11.47
N LEU A 49 -16.54 -25.81 11.85
CA LEU A 49 -17.33 -24.79 11.19
C LEU A 49 -16.48 -24.02 10.18
N VAL A 50 -16.91 -23.98 8.93
CA VAL A 50 -16.31 -23.17 7.86
C VAL A 50 -17.29 -22.07 7.48
N THR A 51 -16.89 -20.81 7.69
CA THR A 51 -17.70 -19.63 7.36
C THR A 51 -16.90 -18.65 6.53
N GLU A 52 -17.54 -18.08 5.51
CA GLU A 52 -17.02 -16.96 4.73
C GLU A 52 -17.78 -15.68 5.08
N LEU A 53 -17.08 -14.70 5.65
CA LEU A 53 -17.66 -13.42 6.05
C LEU A 53 -17.55 -12.43 4.88
N MET A 54 -18.51 -12.47 3.95
CA MET A 54 -18.38 -11.75 2.67
C MET A 54 -18.66 -10.23 2.75
N SER A 55 -19.61 -9.80 3.58
CA SER A 55 -20.00 -8.38 3.67
C SER A 55 -20.70 -8.10 5.00
N GLY A 56 -20.70 -6.84 5.42
CA GLY A 56 -21.33 -6.41 6.69
C GLY A 56 -20.42 -6.54 7.91
N TYR A 57 -19.17 -6.96 7.72
CA TYR A 57 -18.15 -7.06 8.75
C TYR A 57 -17.03 -6.05 8.47
N PRO A 58 -17.03 -4.87 9.14
CA PRO A 58 -15.96 -3.90 9.01
C PRO A 58 -14.57 -4.48 9.29
N THR A 59 -13.52 -3.88 8.72
CA THR A 59 -12.14 -4.23 9.14
C THR A 59 -11.92 -3.80 10.59
N GLY A 60 -11.33 -4.70 11.39
CA GLY A 60 -10.86 -4.40 12.75
C GLY A 60 -10.73 -5.68 13.57
N ASP A 61 -10.72 -5.51 14.89
CA ASP A 61 -10.55 -6.62 15.84
C ASP A 61 -11.91 -7.17 16.28
N TYR A 62 -12.00 -8.50 16.27
CA TYR A 62 -13.20 -9.22 16.65
C TYR A 62 -12.94 -10.21 17.78
N ASP A 63 -13.89 -10.30 18.71
CA ASP A 63 -13.96 -11.40 19.67
C ASP A 63 -14.98 -12.42 19.19
N LEU A 64 -14.70 -13.71 19.42
CA LEU A 64 -15.54 -14.84 19.05
C LEU A 64 -16.08 -15.52 20.31
N LEU A 65 -17.39 -15.69 20.38
CA LEU A 65 -18.07 -16.44 21.43
C LEU A 65 -18.82 -17.62 20.81
N ILE A 66 -18.69 -18.78 21.44
CA ILE A 66 -19.39 -20.02 21.10
C ILE A 66 -20.33 -20.33 22.26
N GLU A 67 -21.60 -20.54 21.97
CA GLU A 67 -22.57 -21.04 22.94
C GLU A 67 -23.17 -22.36 22.47
N LEU A 68 -23.25 -23.34 23.36
CA LEU A 68 -23.88 -24.64 23.10
C LEU A 68 -25.27 -24.69 23.73
N PHE A 69 -26.19 -25.31 23.01
CA PHE A 69 -27.58 -25.50 23.41
C PHE A 69 -28.01 -26.95 23.26
N ASP A 70 -28.88 -27.40 24.15
CA ASP A 70 -29.51 -28.71 24.09
C ASP A 70 -30.53 -28.74 22.95
N THR A 71 -30.47 -29.78 22.11
CA THR A 71 -31.35 -29.90 20.93
C THR A 71 -32.82 -30.21 21.27
N PHE A 72 -33.10 -30.77 22.45
CA PHE A 72 -34.44 -31.18 22.83
C PHE A 72 -35.31 -30.00 23.28
N ASP A 73 -34.76 -29.10 24.10
CA ASP A 73 -35.50 -27.98 24.68
C ASP A 73 -34.89 -26.59 24.45
N GLY A 74 -33.73 -26.52 23.77
CA GLY A 74 -33.02 -25.27 23.50
C GLY A 74 -32.38 -24.65 24.75
N ALA A 75 -32.19 -25.42 25.82
CA ALA A 75 -31.55 -24.93 27.02
C ALA A 75 -30.07 -24.62 26.78
N PHE A 76 -29.59 -23.51 27.34
CA PHE A 76 -28.17 -23.19 27.36
C PHE A 76 -27.39 -24.26 28.13
N VAL A 77 -26.30 -24.74 27.53
CA VAL A 77 -25.41 -25.77 28.09
C VAL A 77 -24.11 -25.15 28.57
N ALA A 78 -23.40 -24.45 27.69
CA ALA A 78 -22.08 -23.92 27.96
C ALA A 78 -21.72 -22.77 27.01
N SER A 79 -20.74 -21.95 27.42
CA SER A 79 -20.14 -20.90 26.60
C SER A 79 -18.62 -21.01 26.61
N TYR A 80 -17.98 -20.61 25.52
CA TYR A 80 -16.52 -20.53 25.40
C TYR A 80 -16.12 -19.38 24.49
N GLY A 81 -15.24 -18.51 24.96
CA GLY A 81 -14.87 -17.29 24.25
C GLY A 81 -13.59 -16.62 24.78
N PRO A 82 -13.48 -15.29 24.67
CA PRO A 82 -12.25 -14.55 24.99
C PRO A 82 -11.90 -14.55 26.49
N ASP A 83 -12.89 -14.77 27.37
CA ASP A 83 -12.68 -14.86 28.81
C ASP A 83 -11.95 -16.16 29.20
N GLU A 84 -12.16 -17.23 28.44
CA GLU A 84 -11.51 -18.52 28.65
C GLU A 84 -10.18 -18.63 27.89
N THR A 85 -10.07 -18.03 26.71
CA THR A 85 -8.84 -18.07 25.91
C THR A 85 -8.63 -16.82 25.06
N SER A 86 -7.40 -16.30 25.09
CA SER A 86 -7.01 -15.20 24.21
C SER A 86 -7.03 -15.57 22.73
N GLY A 87 -7.07 -16.87 22.39
CA GLY A 87 -7.15 -17.34 21.01
C GLY A 87 -8.47 -17.04 20.33
N LEU A 88 -9.50 -16.63 21.09
CA LEU A 88 -10.81 -16.24 20.58
C LEU A 88 -11.07 -14.73 20.76
N GLY A 89 -10.06 -13.96 21.17
CA GLY A 89 -10.14 -12.51 21.28
C GLY A 89 -9.20 -11.80 20.32
N PHE A 90 -9.51 -10.54 19.99
CA PHE A 90 -8.70 -9.67 19.12
C PHE A 90 -8.32 -10.33 17.78
N LEU A 91 -9.27 -11.02 17.16
CA LEU A 91 -9.09 -11.65 15.86
C LEU A 91 -9.14 -10.59 14.77
N PRO A 92 -8.04 -10.33 14.04
CA PRO A 92 -8.05 -9.35 12.98
C PRO A 92 -8.84 -9.90 11.79
N LEU A 93 -9.95 -9.24 11.45
CA LEU A 93 -10.69 -9.51 10.22
C LEU A 93 -10.46 -8.36 9.24
N GLU A 94 -10.01 -8.70 8.03
CA GLU A 94 -9.93 -7.75 6.93
C GLU A 94 -11.18 -7.85 6.04
N ASP A 95 -11.64 -6.70 5.54
CA ASP A 95 -12.71 -6.67 4.54
C ASP A 95 -12.21 -7.29 3.23
N PHE A 96 -12.91 -8.31 2.74
CA PHE A 96 -12.62 -8.96 1.46
C PHE A 96 -12.52 -7.96 0.30
N ASN A 97 -13.27 -6.84 0.34
CA ASN A 97 -13.26 -5.84 -0.73
C ASN A 97 -12.02 -4.92 -0.72
N ARG A 98 -11.22 -4.90 0.36
CA ARG A 98 -9.95 -4.15 0.39
C ARG A 98 -8.85 -4.81 -0.44
N ASP A 99 -9.01 -6.10 -0.74
CA ASP A 99 -8.09 -6.92 -1.54
C ASP A 99 -8.65 -7.23 -2.94
N ALA A 100 -9.64 -6.47 -3.42
CA ALA A 100 -9.86 -6.42 -4.85
C ALA A 100 -8.55 -5.89 -5.47
N PRO A 101 -7.90 -6.62 -6.40
CA PRO A 101 -6.81 -6.03 -7.15
C PRO A 101 -7.37 -4.72 -7.67
N VAL A 102 -6.68 -3.61 -7.41
CA VAL A 102 -6.96 -2.39 -8.15
C VAL A 102 -6.83 -2.84 -9.59
N THR A 103 -7.95 -3.05 -10.28
CA THR A 103 -7.96 -2.98 -11.72
C THR A 103 -7.55 -1.54 -11.94
N GLU A 104 -6.24 -1.32 -12.01
CA GLU A 104 -5.69 -0.29 -12.85
C GLU A 104 -6.31 -0.60 -14.19
N VAL A 105 -7.46 0.02 -14.46
CA VAL A 105 -7.86 0.30 -15.81
C VAL A 105 -6.68 1.09 -16.31
N VAL A 106 -5.72 0.40 -16.91
CA VAL A 106 -4.68 1.01 -17.72
C VAL A 106 -5.46 1.64 -18.86
N ILE A 107 -5.98 2.83 -18.63
CA ILE A 107 -6.31 3.75 -19.69
C ILE A 107 -4.95 3.98 -20.34
N ILE A 108 -4.70 3.28 -21.45
CA ILE A 108 -3.60 3.63 -22.32
C ILE A 108 -3.99 4.98 -22.93
N GLU A 109 -3.80 6.05 -22.17
CA GLU A 109 -3.69 7.37 -22.75
C GLU A 109 -2.41 7.34 -23.56
N SER A 110 -2.54 7.28 -24.89
CA SER A 110 -1.40 7.48 -25.76
C SER A 110 -0.93 8.92 -25.58
N HIS A 111 0.02 9.14 -24.67
CA HIS A 111 0.73 10.40 -24.61
C HIS A 111 1.63 10.46 -25.86
N GLY A 112 1.12 11.08 -26.91
CA GLY A 112 1.98 11.61 -27.97
C GLY A 112 2.94 12.59 -27.30
N GLY A 113 4.20 12.18 -27.14
CA GLY A 113 5.24 12.97 -26.51
C GLY A 113 5.53 14.25 -27.29
N GLY A 114 4.83 15.33 -26.95
CA GLY A 114 5.22 16.70 -27.27
C GLY A 114 6.08 17.22 -26.14
N GLY A 115 7.40 17.28 -26.34
CA GLY A 115 8.34 17.78 -25.33
C GLY A 115 8.05 19.24 -24.99
N SER A 116 7.42 19.47 -23.84
CA SER A 116 7.35 20.81 -23.24
C SER A 116 8.67 21.08 -22.54
N LEU A 117 9.44 22.03 -23.06
CA LEU A 117 10.62 22.55 -22.37
C LEU A 117 10.12 23.50 -21.29
N ASP A 118 10.35 23.16 -20.02
CA ASP A 118 9.99 24.01 -18.88
C ASP A 118 10.42 25.47 -19.12
N GLY A 119 9.51 26.41 -18.89
CA GLY A 119 9.74 27.85 -19.16
C GLY A 119 10.96 28.43 -18.43
N TRP A 120 11.37 27.81 -17.33
CA TRP A 120 12.60 28.12 -16.60
C TRP A 120 13.86 27.79 -17.41
N LEU A 121 13.87 26.66 -18.13
CA LEU A 121 15.00 26.27 -19.00
C LEU A 121 15.11 27.19 -20.21
N LEU A 122 13.98 27.60 -20.80
CA LEU A 122 13.96 28.60 -21.88
C LEU A 122 14.49 29.96 -21.40
N SER A 123 14.14 30.35 -20.17
CA SER A 123 14.61 31.60 -19.56
C SER A 123 16.13 31.58 -19.36
N ILE A 124 16.69 30.45 -18.90
CA ILE A 124 18.14 30.28 -18.74
C ILE A 124 18.86 30.28 -20.10
N LEU A 125 18.29 29.61 -21.12
CA LEU A 125 18.86 29.59 -22.47
C LEU A 125 18.93 31.01 -23.08
N LEU A 126 17.85 31.78 -22.92
CA LEU A 126 17.81 33.18 -23.39
C LEU A 126 18.82 34.06 -22.65
N LEU A 127 18.98 33.88 -21.34
CA LEU A 127 19.98 34.59 -20.55
C LEU A 127 21.40 34.28 -21.05
N LEU A 128 21.72 33.02 -21.31
CA LEU A 128 23.04 32.61 -21.83
C LEU A 128 23.32 33.18 -23.21
N LEU A 129 22.32 33.20 -24.10
CA LEU A 129 22.43 33.83 -25.42
C LEU A 129 22.70 35.34 -25.30
N PHE A 130 21.99 36.04 -24.42
CA PHE A 130 22.23 37.47 -24.16
C PHE A 130 23.65 37.75 -23.63
N ILE A 131 24.15 36.91 -22.71
CA ILE A 131 25.54 37.02 -22.20
C ILE A 131 26.56 36.77 -23.32
N SER A 132 26.31 35.80 -24.21
CA SER A 132 27.22 35.50 -25.32
C SER A 132 27.24 36.61 -26.39
N ALA A 133 26.09 37.20 -26.72
CA ALA A 133 25.97 38.29 -27.68
C ALA A 133 26.63 39.57 -27.15
N SER A 134 26.43 39.89 -25.87
CA SER A 134 27.08 41.03 -25.22
C SER A 134 28.60 40.86 -25.14
N ARG A 135 29.11 39.65 -24.88
CA ARG A 135 30.56 39.35 -24.98
C ARG A 135 31.10 39.51 -26.40
N LYS A 136 30.35 39.10 -27.43
CA LYS A 136 30.75 39.23 -28.85
C LYS A 136 30.78 40.70 -29.30
N ILE A 137 29.79 41.49 -28.88
CA ILE A 137 29.72 42.93 -29.17
C ILE A 137 30.81 43.70 -28.43
N TRP A 138 31.10 43.35 -27.17
CA TRP A 138 32.18 43.97 -26.40
C TRP A 138 33.56 43.68 -27.02
N ARG A 139 33.80 42.46 -27.51
CA ARG A 139 35.03 42.14 -28.28
C ARG A 139 35.16 42.96 -29.56
N HIS A 140 34.11 43.03 -30.38
CA HIS A 140 34.17 43.82 -31.63
C HIS A 140 34.38 45.33 -31.42
N ARG A 141 33.88 45.89 -30.30
CA ARG A 141 34.08 47.32 -30.00
C ARG A 141 35.49 47.63 -29.52
N ASN A 142 36.15 46.71 -28.82
CA ASN A 142 37.54 46.89 -28.39
C ASN A 142 38.54 46.71 -29.55
N ASP A 143 38.23 45.88 -30.54
CA ASP A 143 39.08 45.68 -31.73
C ASP A 143 39.13 46.93 -32.63
N SER A 144 38.10 47.79 -32.56
CA SER A 144 38.06 49.07 -33.30
C SER A 144 38.83 50.23 -32.64
N LEU A 145 39.29 50.07 -31.39
CA LEU A 145 39.99 51.13 -30.64
C LEU A 145 41.49 50.84 -30.40
N VAL A 146 42.02 49.74 -30.93
CA VAL A 146 43.46 49.45 -30.95
C VAL A 146 43.90 49.14 -32.38
N ARG A 147 43.80 50.14 -33.27
CA ARG A 147 44.83 50.35 -34.28
C ARG A 147 45.71 51.49 -33.80
N ILE A 148 46.74 51.16 -33.04
CA ILE A 148 47.92 52.01 -33.04
C ILE A 148 48.62 51.68 -34.35
N ASP A 149 48.43 52.53 -35.35
CA ASP A 149 49.25 52.56 -36.55
C ASP A 149 50.69 52.84 -36.10
N SER A 150 51.39 51.78 -35.71
CA SER A 150 52.81 51.83 -35.43
C SER A 150 53.50 51.82 -36.80
N PRO A 151 54.14 52.92 -37.25
CA PRO A 151 54.92 52.86 -38.48
C PRO A 151 56.03 51.82 -38.32
N ALA A 152 56.29 51.07 -39.39
CA ALA A 152 57.31 50.03 -39.41
C ALA A 152 58.68 50.59 -38.96
N PRO A 153 59.41 49.92 -38.04
CA PRO A 153 60.74 50.36 -37.66
C PRO A 153 61.70 50.24 -38.84
N ALA A 154 62.19 51.38 -39.33
CA ALA A 154 63.24 51.45 -40.31
C ALA A 154 64.59 51.13 -39.66
N TRP A 155 64.93 49.85 -39.57
CA TRP A 155 66.32 49.42 -39.53
C TRP A 155 66.44 47.92 -39.86
N ARG A 156 67.03 47.60 -41.02
CA ARG A 156 68.01 46.51 -41.09
C ARG A 156 68.95 46.70 -42.26
N THR A 157 70.17 47.09 -41.86
CA THR A 157 71.45 46.48 -42.21
C THR A 157 71.93 46.59 -43.65
N GLY A 158 73.06 47.31 -43.75
CA GLY A 158 74.02 47.23 -44.82
C GLY A 158 74.28 45.79 -45.27
N LYS A 159 74.32 45.65 -46.59
CA LYS A 159 75.02 44.58 -47.26
C LYS A 159 76.36 45.12 -47.73
N ASP A 160 77.39 44.46 -47.24
CA ASP A 160 78.72 44.31 -47.78
C ASP A 160 78.82 44.61 -49.29
N SER A 161 79.54 45.66 -49.64
CA SER A 161 80.16 45.82 -50.95
C SER A 161 81.60 45.31 -50.85
N ARG A 162 81.82 44.15 -51.48
CA ARG A 162 83.14 43.68 -51.92
C ARG A 162 83.61 44.53 -53.12
N TRP A 163 84.94 44.58 -53.24
CA TRP A 163 85.80 45.23 -54.24
C TRP A 163 86.25 46.64 -53.89
#